data_AF-A0A6V8KRP0-F1
#
_entry.id   AF-A0A6V8KRP0-F1
#
_cell.length_a   1.000
_cell.length_b   1.000
_cell.length_c   1.000
_cell.angle_alpha   90.00
_cell.angle_beta   90.00
_cell.angle_gamma   90.00
#
_symmetry.space_group_name_H-M   'P 1'
#
loop_
_entity.id
_entity.type
_entity.pdbx_description
1 polymer ?
#
loop_
_entity_poly.entity_id
_entity_poly.type
_entity_poly.pdbx_seq_one_letter_code
_entity_poly.pdbx_strand_id
1 'polypeptide(L)'
;MKFGRIQVATPDGNQVRIVAAQPEHGRVVDLARAYAHTLQRRGATAEAATRVARALFPASMAAALAAGPALREAAEQALSAADDAATPIEHVTWVAAVDPPVIRDGLTFPVHMKHFSEKVGAGLPNPQIFKTPPYFKGSTGLCTATTPRSRTPPTRSSSTTNSRSEWSSEEPAAT
;
A
#
# COMPACT_ATOMS: atom_id res chain seq x y z
N MET A 1 9.06 1.08 11.48
CA MET A 1 7.72 1.69 11.43
C MET A 1 7.12 1.45 10.06
N LYS A 2 5.81 1.15 9.95
CA LYS A 2 5.09 1.01 8.68
C LYS A 2 4.08 2.15 8.56
N PHE A 3 4.19 2.98 7.54
CA PHE A 3 3.21 4.06 7.30
C PHE A 3 2.05 3.56 6.45
N GLY A 4 0.87 4.13 6.69
CA GLY A 4 -0.29 3.96 5.84
C GLY A 4 -1.23 5.14 5.95
N ARG A 5 -2.37 5.03 5.26
CA ARG A 5 -3.43 6.02 5.33
C ARG A 5 -4.77 5.34 5.50
N ILE A 6 -5.61 5.92 6.34
CA ILE A 6 -6.98 5.44 6.59
C ILE A 6 -7.97 6.58 6.38
N GLN A 7 -9.21 6.22 6.08
CA GLN A 7 -10.34 7.12 6.12
C GLN A 7 -11.04 7.00 7.47
N VAL A 8 -11.34 8.15 8.07
CA VAL A 8 -12.06 8.29 9.34
C VAL A 8 -13.28 9.16 9.10
N ALA A 9 -14.46 8.68 9.50
CA ALA A 9 -15.68 9.48 9.46
C ALA A 9 -15.63 10.57 10.55
N THR A 10 -15.89 11.82 10.18
CA THR A 10 -16.04 12.94 11.13
C THR A 10 -17.35 13.68 10.86
N PRO A 11 -17.82 14.56 11.78
CA PRO A 11 -19.01 15.38 11.54
C PRO A 11 -18.92 16.24 10.27
N ASP A 12 -17.71 16.62 9.87
CA ASP A 12 -17.44 17.41 8.66
C ASP A 12 -17.24 16.55 7.41
N GLY A 13 -17.51 15.25 7.51
CA GLY A 13 -17.33 14.27 6.45
C GLY A 13 -16.09 13.38 6.62
N ASN A 14 -15.80 12.60 5.59
CA ASN A 14 -14.68 11.66 5.62
C ASN A 14 -13.34 12.39 5.55
N GLN A 15 -12.47 12.12 6.52
CA GLN A 15 -11.11 12.66 6.56
C GLN A 15 -10.08 11.55 6.41
N VAL A 16 -9.03 11.82 5.65
CA VAL A 16 -7.89 10.92 5.53
C VAL A 16 -6.87 11.23 6.62
N ARG A 17 -6.35 10.18 7.27
CA ARG A 17 -5.32 10.27 8.31
C ARG A 17 -4.11 9.44 7.94
N ILE A 18 -2.92 9.97 8.19
CA ILE A 18 -1.68 9.19 8.16
C ILE A 18 -1.58 8.40 9.46
N VAL A 19 -1.26 7.13 9.34
CA VAL A 19 -1.15 6.20 10.47
C VAL A 19 0.19 5.49 10.49
N ALA A 20 0.61 5.10 11.69
CA ALA A 20 1.57 4.00 11.86
C ALA A 20 0.80 2.69 12.00
N ALA A 21 0.99 1.77 11.05
CA ALA A 21 0.44 0.43 11.12
C ALA A 21 1.34 -0.46 11.98
N GLN A 22 0.74 -1.17 12.94
CA GLN A 22 1.40 -2.16 13.79
C GLN A 22 0.65 -3.50 13.70
N PRO A 23 0.73 -4.23 12.56
CA PRO A 23 0.01 -5.50 12.38
C PRO A 23 0.31 -6.53 13.46
N GLU A 24 1.57 -6.57 13.92
CA GLU A 24 2.01 -7.43 15.01
C GLU A 24 1.33 -7.13 16.37
N HIS A 25 0.74 -5.94 16.51
CA HIS A 25 -0.06 -5.53 17.67
C HIS A 25 -1.57 -5.42 17.34
N GLY A 26 -1.99 -5.84 16.14
CA GLY A 26 -3.38 -5.77 15.71
C GLY A 26 -3.97 -4.35 15.64
N ARG A 27 -3.15 -3.32 15.48
CA ARG A 27 -3.61 -1.92 15.57
C ARG A 27 -2.98 -0.97 14.56
N VAL A 28 -3.63 0.17 14.37
CA VAL A 28 -3.08 1.34 13.69
C VAL A 28 -3.16 2.54 14.63
N VAL A 29 -2.19 3.45 14.54
CA VAL A 29 -2.10 4.64 15.38
C VAL A 29 -2.26 5.88 14.50
N ASP A 30 -3.27 6.71 14.76
CA ASP A 30 -3.41 8.03 14.12
C ASP A 30 -2.29 8.96 14.61
N LEU A 31 -1.35 9.28 13.71
CA LEU A 31 -0.14 10.02 14.08
C LEU A 31 -0.43 11.47 14.43
N ALA A 32 -1.40 12.11 13.77
CA ALA A 32 -1.79 13.49 14.10
C ALA A 32 -2.41 13.54 15.51
N ARG A 33 -3.28 12.59 15.82
CA ARG A 33 -3.89 12.49 17.15
C ARG A 33 -2.87 12.15 18.24
N ALA A 34 -2.04 11.13 18.00
CA ALA A 34 -1.02 10.71 18.95
C ALA A 34 -0.01 11.83 19.24
N TYR A 35 0.46 12.53 18.20
CA TYR A 35 1.39 13.64 18.37
C TYR A 35 0.75 14.84 19.12
N ALA A 36 -0.53 15.13 18.85
CA ALA A 36 -1.25 16.15 19.62
C ALA A 36 -1.33 15.79 21.11
N HIS A 37 -1.57 14.52 21.46
CA HIS A 37 -1.52 14.06 22.85
C HIS A 37 -0.11 14.21 23.45
N THR A 38 0.94 13.87 22.71
CA THR A 38 2.33 14.10 23.14
C THR A 38 2.60 15.57 23.44
N LEU A 39 2.13 16.50 22.61
CA LEU A 39 2.29 17.94 22.84
C LEU A 39 1.48 18.44 24.04
N GLN A 40 0.24 17.95 24.22
CA GLN A 40 -0.58 18.30 25.38
C GLN A 40 0.05 17.85 26.70
N ARG A 41 0.64 16.65 26.73
CA ARG A 41 1.40 16.16 27.90
C ARG A 41 2.64 17.03 28.20
N ARG A 42 3.11 17.83 27.24
CA ARG A 42 4.20 18.81 27.39
C ARG A 42 3.70 20.23 27.66
N GLY A 43 2.41 20.41 27.94
CA GLY A 43 1.81 21.69 28.34
C GLY A 43 1.21 22.52 27.19
N ALA A 44 1.18 22.00 25.96
CA ALA A 44 0.46 22.68 24.88
C ALA A 44 -1.06 22.64 25.11
N THR A 45 -1.77 23.70 24.74
CA THR A 45 -3.24 23.65 24.69
C THR A 45 -3.71 22.65 23.63
N ALA A 46 -4.91 22.08 23.82
CA ALA A 46 -5.45 21.10 22.88
C ALA A 46 -5.54 21.64 21.43
N GLU A 47 -5.93 22.91 21.29
CA GLU A 47 -6.03 23.59 19.99
C GLU A 47 -4.65 23.75 19.33
N ALA A 48 -3.66 24.27 20.06
CA ALA A 48 -2.30 24.47 19.54
C ALA A 48 -1.65 23.13 19.17
N ALA A 49 -1.80 22.12 20.03
CA ALA A 49 -1.30 20.77 19.79
C ALA A 49 -1.90 20.15 18.51
N THR A 50 -3.22 20.29 18.33
CA THR A 50 -3.91 19.79 17.12
C THR A 50 -3.44 20.52 15.86
N ARG A 51 -3.30 21.85 15.92
CA ARG A 51 -2.82 22.65 14.78
C ARG A 51 -1.41 22.23 14.35
N VAL A 52 -0.48 22.10 15.30
CA VAL A 52 0.90 21.67 15.03
C VAL A 52 0.93 20.24 14.50
N ALA A 53 0.21 19.31 15.13
CA ALA A 53 0.20 17.92 14.71
C ALA A 53 -0.35 17.73 13.29
N ARG A 54 -1.40 18.46 12.90
CA ARG A 54 -1.97 18.42 11.54
C ARG A 54 -1.04 19.03 10.48
N ALA A 55 -0.15 19.94 10.86
CA ALA A 55 0.87 20.47 9.95
C ALA A 55 1.96 19.44 9.66
N LEU A 56 2.37 18.65 10.65
CA LEU A 56 3.36 17.58 10.49
C LEU A 56 2.78 16.30 9.87
N PHE A 57 1.51 16.02 10.13
CA PHE A 57 0.78 14.87 9.61
C PHE A 57 -0.45 15.33 8.80
N PRO A 58 -0.24 15.95 7.62
CA PRO A 58 -1.34 16.31 6.74
C PRO A 58 -2.05 15.06 6.20
N ALA A 59 -3.21 15.24 5.56
CA ALA A 59 -3.93 14.13 4.91
C ALA A 59 -3.15 13.49 3.74
N SER A 60 -2.28 14.27 3.09
CA SER A 60 -1.42 13.85 1.98
C SER A 60 -0.13 13.23 2.50
N MET A 61 0.12 11.96 2.15
CA MET A 61 1.40 11.30 2.44
C MET A 61 2.51 11.91 1.59
N ALA A 62 2.24 12.30 0.35
CA ALA A 62 3.25 12.95 -0.49
C ALA A 62 3.74 14.27 0.14
N ALA A 63 2.81 15.09 0.67
CA ALA A 63 3.17 16.31 1.39
C ALA A 63 3.94 16.01 2.70
N ALA A 64 3.53 14.97 3.44
CA ALA A 64 4.23 14.57 4.65
C ALA A 64 5.67 14.10 4.37
N LEU A 65 5.87 13.29 3.31
CA LEU A 65 7.19 12.81 2.89
C LEU A 65 8.14 13.95 2.48
N ALA A 66 7.60 15.05 1.95
CA ALA A 66 8.38 16.23 1.60
C ALA A 66 9.04 16.90 2.81
N ALA A 67 8.55 16.65 4.04
CA ALA A 67 9.21 17.08 5.27
C ALA A 67 10.50 16.30 5.60
N GLY A 68 10.80 15.22 4.86
CA GLY A 68 12.03 14.45 5.00
C GLY A 68 12.13 13.76 6.37
N PRO A 69 13.31 13.78 7.03
CA PRO A 69 13.52 13.11 8.32
C PRO A 69 12.57 13.56 9.43
N ALA A 70 12.10 14.81 9.39
CA ALA A 70 11.18 15.36 10.39
C ALA A 70 9.88 14.57 10.51
N LEU A 71 9.36 13.99 9.41
CA LEU A 71 8.19 13.11 9.45
C LEU A 71 8.44 11.90 10.35
N ARG A 72 9.59 11.24 10.16
CA ARG A 72 9.94 10.02 10.90
C ARG A 72 10.15 10.34 12.38
N GLU A 73 10.87 11.41 12.69
CA GLU A 73 11.15 11.84 14.06
C GLU A 73 9.87 12.23 14.80
N ALA A 74 8.97 12.98 14.15
CA ALA A 74 7.67 13.31 14.71
C ALA A 74 6.84 12.04 14.95
N ALA A 75 6.86 11.08 14.02
CA ALA A 75 6.11 9.83 14.15
C ALA A 75 6.63 8.99 15.33
N GLU A 76 7.95 8.92 15.53
CA GLU A 76 8.57 8.24 16.66
C GLU A 76 8.16 8.88 18.00
N GLN A 77 8.14 10.22 18.06
CA GLN A 77 7.63 10.94 19.24
C GLN A 77 6.13 10.71 19.47
N ALA A 78 5.33 10.64 18.40
CA ALA A 78 3.89 10.39 18.48
C ALA A 78 3.59 9.02 19.13
N LEU A 79 4.42 8.01 18.85
CA LEU A 79 4.21 6.66 19.39
C LEU A 79 4.33 6.56 20.92
N SER A 80 4.88 7.58 21.61
CA SER A 80 4.84 7.65 23.09
C SER A 80 3.42 7.83 23.66
N ALA A 81 2.47 8.26 22.84
CA ALA A 81 1.05 8.37 23.17
C ALA A 81 0.18 7.48 22.26
N ALA A 82 0.73 6.35 21.78
CA ALA A 82 0.08 5.48 20.81
C ALA A 82 -1.27 4.92 21.27
N ASP A 83 -1.39 4.54 22.55
CA ASP A 83 -2.56 3.82 23.05
C ASP A 83 -3.85 4.66 22.96
N ASP A 84 -3.77 5.95 23.28
CA ASP A 84 -4.91 6.90 23.23
C ASP A 84 -5.36 7.26 21.80
N ALA A 85 -4.57 6.86 20.81
CA ALA A 85 -4.76 7.15 19.39
C ALA A 85 -4.82 5.87 18.53
N ALA A 86 -4.89 4.70 19.16
CA ALA A 86 -4.94 3.42 18.48
C ALA A 86 -6.36 3.05 18.04
N THR A 87 -6.47 2.30 16.94
CA THR A 87 -7.71 1.66 16.49
C THR A 87 -7.37 0.24 16.01
N PRO A 88 -8.21 -0.77 16.28
CA PRO A 88 -8.00 -2.12 15.75
C PRO A 88 -7.82 -2.11 14.23
N ILE A 89 -6.83 -2.86 13.75
CA ILE A 89 -6.41 -2.82 12.33
C ILE A 89 -7.50 -3.33 11.37
N GLU A 90 -8.39 -4.17 11.87
CA GLU A 90 -9.55 -4.71 11.16
C GLU A 90 -10.74 -3.73 11.09
N HIS A 91 -10.74 -2.68 11.92
CA HIS A 91 -11.85 -1.70 12.01
C HIS A 91 -11.60 -0.42 11.23
N VAL A 92 -10.52 -0.34 10.45
CA VAL A 92 -10.19 0.85 9.66
C VAL A 92 -10.48 0.66 8.18
N THR A 93 -10.89 1.75 7.54
CA THR A 93 -11.01 1.80 6.08
C THR A 93 -9.69 2.27 5.49
N TRP A 94 -8.95 1.37 4.87
CA TRP A 94 -7.70 1.70 4.20
C TRP A 94 -7.94 2.51 2.94
N VAL A 95 -7.08 3.51 2.70
CA VAL A 95 -6.97 4.21 1.42
C VAL A 95 -5.55 4.01 0.87
N ALA A 96 -5.30 4.44 -0.36
CA ALA A 96 -3.96 4.34 -0.94
C ALA A 96 -2.94 4.97 0.02
N ALA A 97 -1.87 4.23 0.33
CA ALA A 97 -0.89 4.63 1.34
C ALA A 97 -0.18 5.95 0.96
N VAL A 98 -0.13 6.24 -0.34
CA VAL A 98 0.37 7.50 -0.89
C VAL A 98 -0.58 8.03 -1.96
N ASP A 99 -0.62 9.35 -2.08
CA ASP A 99 -1.26 10.15 -3.12
C ASP A 99 -0.17 10.72 -4.03
N PRO A 100 0.38 9.91 -4.95
CA PRO A 100 1.56 10.30 -5.69
C PRO A 100 1.20 11.35 -6.76
N PRO A 101 2.02 12.39 -6.96
CA PRO A 101 1.82 13.33 -8.06
C PRO A 101 2.20 12.72 -9.42
N VAL A 102 3.02 11.66 -9.42
CA VAL A 102 3.47 10.93 -10.62
C VAL A 102 3.65 9.45 -10.29
N ILE A 103 3.25 8.56 -11.22
CA ILE A 103 3.57 7.14 -11.19
C ILE A 103 4.43 6.81 -12.40
N ARG A 104 5.58 6.15 -12.18
CA ARG A 104 6.40 5.58 -13.24
C ARG A 104 6.52 4.08 -13.00
N ASP A 105 5.97 3.30 -13.91
CA ASP A 105 6.07 1.84 -13.88
C ASP A 105 7.24 1.40 -14.75
N GLY A 106 8.29 0.88 -14.11
CA GLY A 106 9.55 0.56 -14.74
C GLY A 106 9.60 -0.88 -15.23
N LEU A 107 10.15 -1.08 -16.43
CA LEU A 107 10.34 -2.41 -17.00
C LEU A 107 11.74 -2.92 -16.66
N THR A 108 11.92 -3.45 -15.44
CA THR A 108 13.26 -3.76 -14.90
C THR A 108 13.57 -5.26 -14.81
N PHE A 109 12.60 -6.15 -15.04
CA PHE A 109 12.77 -7.59 -14.86
C PHE A 109 13.10 -8.30 -16.19
N PRO A 110 14.34 -8.78 -16.42
CA PRO A 110 14.77 -9.32 -17.72
C PRO A 110 13.96 -10.51 -18.23
N VAL A 111 13.57 -11.40 -17.32
CA VAL A 111 12.74 -12.57 -17.66
C VAL A 111 11.35 -12.15 -18.13
N HIS A 112 10.74 -11.16 -17.48
CA HIS A 112 9.46 -10.59 -17.91
C HIS A 112 9.58 -9.94 -19.29
N MET A 113 10.65 -9.18 -19.54
CA MET A 113 10.92 -8.55 -20.84
C MET A 113 11.10 -9.57 -21.96
N LYS A 114 11.87 -10.64 -21.70
CA LYS A 114 12.10 -11.74 -22.64
C LYS A 114 10.77 -12.40 -23.02
N HIS A 115 9.99 -12.83 -22.04
CA HIS A 115 8.71 -13.50 -22.29
C HIS A 115 7.70 -12.60 -23.03
N PHE A 116 7.67 -11.30 -22.73
CA PHE A 116 6.84 -10.36 -23.47
C PHE A 116 7.28 -10.24 -24.93
N SER A 117 8.58 -10.11 -25.17
CA SER A 117 9.14 -9.94 -26.52
C SER A 117 8.98 -11.20 -27.38
N GLU A 118 9.12 -12.39 -26.80
CA GLU A 118 8.89 -13.67 -27.50
C GLU A 118 7.42 -13.83 -27.93
N LYS A 119 6.47 -13.41 -27.08
CA LYS A 119 5.03 -13.56 -27.36
C LYS A 119 4.45 -12.46 -28.25
N VAL A 120 4.92 -11.22 -28.10
CA VAL A 120 4.30 -10.03 -28.71
C VAL A 120 5.21 -9.38 -29.74
N GLY A 121 6.53 -9.39 -29.51
CA GLY A 121 7.52 -8.69 -30.34
C GLY A 121 8.24 -9.55 -31.37
N ALA A 122 7.86 -10.84 -31.49
CA ALA A 122 8.47 -11.82 -32.40
C ALA A 122 10.00 -11.99 -32.23
N GLY A 123 10.55 -11.86 -31.01
CA GLY A 123 11.98 -12.08 -30.80
C GLY A 123 12.53 -11.63 -29.45
N LEU A 124 13.84 -11.36 -29.42
CA LEU A 124 14.52 -10.88 -28.23
C LEU A 124 14.19 -9.41 -27.95
N PRO A 125 14.23 -8.98 -26.68
CA PRO A 125 14.02 -7.58 -26.33
C PRO A 125 15.05 -6.66 -26.99
N ASN A 126 14.65 -5.44 -27.37
CA ASN A 126 15.58 -4.44 -27.89
C ASN A 126 16.74 -4.22 -26.89
N PRO A 127 18.00 -4.42 -27.27
CA PRO A 127 19.14 -4.29 -26.34
C PRO A 127 19.24 -2.94 -25.63
N GLN A 128 18.67 -1.88 -26.20
CA GLN A 128 18.69 -0.54 -25.62
C GLN A 128 17.94 -0.45 -24.28
N ILE A 129 16.95 -1.33 -24.03
CA ILE A 129 16.20 -1.34 -22.76
C ILE A 129 17.09 -1.66 -21.54
N PHE A 130 18.23 -2.33 -21.77
CA PHE A 130 19.20 -2.65 -20.71
C PHE A 130 20.18 -1.50 -20.45
N LYS A 131 20.26 -0.51 -21.34
CA LYS A 131 21.09 0.70 -21.17
C LYS A 131 20.26 1.88 -20.66
N THR A 132 19.02 1.99 -21.13
CA THR A 132 18.08 3.03 -20.74
C THR A 132 16.78 2.36 -20.33
N PRO A 133 16.59 2.07 -19.03
CA PRO A 133 15.41 1.37 -18.54
C PRO A 133 14.13 2.11 -18.94
N PRO A 134 13.24 1.49 -19.74
CA PRO A 134 12.01 2.13 -20.13
C PRO A 134 11.03 2.14 -18.96
N TYR A 135 10.13 3.12 -18.97
CA TYR A 135 9.02 3.19 -18.04
C TYR A 135 7.76 3.71 -18.71
N PHE A 136 6.61 3.31 -18.19
CA PHE A 136 5.31 3.87 -18.53
C PHE A 136 4.88 4.89 -17.49
N LYS A 137 4.25 6.00 -17.93
CA LYS A 137 3.65 6.98 -17.02
C LYS A 137 2.25 6.52 -16.65
N GLY A 138 2.09 6.08 -15.40
CA GLY A 138 0.80 5.63 -14.88
C GLY A 138 -0.14 6.78 -14.54
N SER A 139 -1.43 6.47 -14.47
CA SER A 139 -2.46 7.40 -14.00
C SER A 139 -2.51 7.43 -12.47
N THR A 140 -2.35 8.61 -11.87
CA THR A 140 -2.35 8.78 -10.40
C THR A 140 -3.72 8.52 -9.77
N GLY A 141 -4.81 8.76 -10.51
CA GLY A 141 -6.18 8.53 -10.06
C GLY A 141 -6.57 7.04 -9.90
N LEU A 142 -5.71 6.11 -10.34
CA LEU A 142 -5.95 4.67 -10.23
C LEU A 142 -5.23 4.02 -9.03
N CYS A 143 -4.54 4.81 -8.20
CA CYS A 143 -3.96 4.30 -6.96
C CYS A 143 -5.06 4.08 -5.91
N THR A 144 -5.40 2.81 -5.68
CA THR A 144 -6.40 2.42 -4.67
C THR A 144 -5.77 1.57 -3.57
N ALA A 145 -6.43 1.51 -2.41
CA ALA A 145 -6.07 0.53 -1.38
C ALA A 145 -6.42 -0.89 -1.83
N THR A 146 -5.67 -1.86 -1.33
CA THR A 146 -6.09 -3.26 -1.33
C THR A 146 -7.12 -3.45 -0.22
N THR A 147 -8.33 -3.86 -0.56
CA THR A 147 -9.28 -4.36 0.44
C THR A 147 -8.77 -5.69 0.99
N PRO A 148 -8.67 -5.88 2.32
CA PRO A 148 -8.31 -7.17 2.88
C PRO A 148 -9.35 -8.20 2.43
N ARG A 149 -8.93 -9.22 1.66
CA ARG A 149 -9.82 -10.35 1.38
C ARG A 149 -10.06 -11.09 2.68
N SER A 150 -11.32 -11.37 3.01
CA SER A 150 -11.66 -12.34 4.05
C SER A 150 -10.92 -13.63 3.76
N ARG A 151 -10.14 -14.13 4.72
CA ARG A 151 -9.41 -15.40 4.65
C ARG A 151 -10.32 -16.64 4.65
N THR A 152 -11.59 -16.50 4.26
CA THR A 152 -12.49 -17.62 4.11
C THR A 152 -12.28 -18.20 2.70
N PRO A 153 -11.64 -19.38 2.56
CA PRO A 153 -11.57 -20.04 1.26
C PRO A 153 -13.00 -20.32 0.78
N PRO A 154 -13.30 -20.16 -0.52
CA PRO A 154 -14.59 -20.59 -1.04
C PRO A 154 -14.72 -22.08 -0.78
N THR A 155 -15.83 -22.48 -0.15
CA THR A 155 -16.22 -23.88 -0.06
C THR A 155 -16.37 -24.41 -1.47
N ARG A 156 -15.43 -25.25 -1.92
CA ARG A 156 -15.60 -26.03 -3.15
C ARG A 156 -16.80 -26.93 -2.93
N SER A 157 -17.92 -26.63 -3.59
CA SER A 157 -18.99 -27.60 -3.77
C SER A 157 -18.45 -28.70 -4.68
N SER A 158 -18.29 -29.89 -4.12
CA SER A 158 -17.89 -31.09 -4.85
C SER A 158 -19.08 -31.58 -5.68
N SER A 159 -19.30 -30.99 -6.84
CA SER A 159 -20.16 -31.57 -7.87
C SER A 159 -19.61 -31.22 -9.25
N THR A 160 -18.58 -31.96 -9.66
CA THR A 160 -18.26 -32.09 -11.09
C THR A 160 -17.74 -33.49 -11.33
N THR A 161 -18.55 -34.26 -12.03
CA THR A 161 -18.31 -35.61 -12.52
C THR A 161 -17.06 -35.61 -13.40
N ASN A 162 -16.11 -36.49 -13.09
CA ASN A 162 -14.85 -36.65 -13.79
C ASN A 162 -15.06 -37.58 -15.00
N SER A 163 -15.17 -37.03 -16.21
CA SER A 163 -15.01 -37.80 -17.45
C SER A 163 -13.62 -37.56 -18.01
N ARG A 164 -12.64 -38.37 -17.60
CA ARG A 164 -11.35 -38.50 -18.27
C ARG A 164 -11.59 -39.22 -19.60
N SER A 165 -11.35 -38.52 -20.72
CA SER A 165 -11.04 -39.16 -21.99
C SER A 165 -9.52 -39.30 -22.08
N GLU A 166 -9.04 -40.54 -22.09
CA GLU A 166 -7.63 -40.90 -22.26
C GLU A 166 -7.16 -40.51 -23.67
N TRP A 167 -6.06 -39.78 -23.75
CA TRP A 167 -5.28 -39.62 -24.98
C TRP A 167 -4.12 -40.60 -24.93
N SER A 168 -4.21 -41.65 -25.75
CA SER A 168 -3.14 -42.61 -25.99
C SER A 168 -2.06 -41.96 -26.85
N SER A 169 -0.84 -41.90 -26.33
CA SER A 169 0.37 -41.53 -27.07
C SER A 169 1.05 -42.81 -27.57
N GLU A 170 0.91 -43.10 -28.86
CA GLU A 170 1.77 -44.04 -29.56
C GLU A 170 3.07 -43.33 -29.96
N GLU A 171 4.20 -43.84 -29.46
CA GLU A 171 5.55 -43.55 -29.97
C GLU A 171 5.74 -44.21 -31.34
N PRO A 172 6.34 -43.55 -32.34
CA PRO A 172 6.88 -44.25 -33.49
C PRO A 172 8.29 -44.77 -33.20
N ALA A 173 8.46 -46.07 -33.41
CA ALA A 173 9.71 -46.79 -33.33
C ALA A 173 10.76 -46.26 -34.33
N ALA A 174 12.01 -46.26 -33.89
CA ALA A 174 13.18 -45.97 -34.71
C ALA A 174 13.35 -47.02 -35.81
N THR A 175 13.58 -46.57 -37.04
CA THR A 175 14.45 -47.25 -38.02
C THR A 175 15.03 -46.24 -38.99
#